data_AF-A0A1C5A1N9-F1
#
_entry.id   AF-A0A1C5A1N9-F1
#
_cell.length_a   1.000
_cell.length_b   1.000
_cell.length_c   1.000
_cell.angle_alpha   90.00
_cell.angle_beta   90.00
_cell.angle_gamma   90.00
#
_symmetry.space_group_name_H-M   'P 1'
#
loop_
_entity.id
_entity.type
_entity.pdbx_description
1 polymer ?
#
loop_
_entity_poly.entity_id
_entity_poly.type
_entity_poly.pdbx_seq_one_letter_code
_entity_poly.pdbx_strand_id
1 'polypeptide(L)' 'MAQCGDAEASNVPLGICVWSDKGSLGMVILYFKTGAQAAAELVEIRGQVEKKS' A
#
# COMPACT_ATOMS: atom_id res chain seq x y z
N MET A 1 -11.94 -2.55 0.09
CA MET A 1 -11.58 -1.21 -0.44
C MET A 1 -10.30 -0.79 0.27
N ALA A 2 -9.34 -0.21 -0.45
CA ALA A 2 -8.08 0.21 0.15
C ALA A 2 -8.14 1.70 0.51
N GLN A 3 -7.51 2.06 1.63
CA GLN A 3 -7.26 3.45 1.99
C GLN A 3 -5.77 3.73 1.83
N CYS A 4 -5.45 4.82 1.14
CA CYS A 4 -4.07 5.21 0.89
C CYS A 4 -3.83 6.65 1.33
N GLY A 5 -2.60 6.94 1.76
CA GLY A 5 -2.22 8.25 2.27
C GLY A 5 -0.72 8.49 2.19
N ASP A 6 -0.37 9.77 2.28
CA ASP A 6 1.01 10.22 2.43
C ASP A 6 1.45 10.06 3.89
N ALA A 7 2.68 9.64 4.09
CA ALA A 7 3.34 9.63 5.37
C ALA A 7 4.81 10.07 5.20
N GLU A 8 5.47 10.38 6.31
CA GLU A 8 6.89 10.65 6.33
C GLU A 8 7.51 9.93 7.53
N ALA A 9 8.65 9.28 7.31
CA ALA A 9 9.44 8.69 8.38
C ALA A 9 10.90 9.04 8.18
N SER A 10 11.55 9.63 9.18
CA SER A 10 12.98 9.98 9.14
C SER A 10 13.35 10.84 7.91
N ASN A 11 12.52 11.83 7.57
CA ASN A 11 12.63 12.67 6.36
C ASN A 11 12.54 11.92 5.03
N VAL A 12 11.99 10.69 5.03
CA VAL A 12 11.71 9.93 3.81
C VAL A 12 10.20 9.94 3.55
N PRO A 13 9.73 10.45 2.40
CA PRO A 13 8.31 10.40 2.05
C PRO A 13 7.90 8.96 1.75
N LEU A 14 6.75 8.56 2.27
CA LEU A 14 6.19 7.23 2.18
C LEU A 14 4.76 7.30 1.63
N GLY A 15 4.46 6.41 0.68
CA GLY A 15 3.11 6.13 0.25
C GLY A 15 2.62 4.88 0.96
N ILE A 16 1.54 4.99 1.73
CA ILE A 16 0.99 3.86 2.50
C ILE A 16 -0.37 3.51 1.96
N CYS A 17 -0.65 2.22 1.79
CA CYS A 17 -1.99 1.72 1.53
C CYS A 17 -2.32 0.56 2.48
N VAL A 18 -3.54 0.58 3.03
CA VAL A 18 -4.08 -0.46 3.89
C VAL A 18 -5.41 -0.94 3.32
N TRP A 19 -5.65 -2.24 3.33
CA TRP A 19 -6.90 -2.81 2.86
C TRP A 19 -7.29 -4.04 3.66
N SER A 20 -8.59 -4.30 3.71
CA SER A 20 -9.16 -5.51 4.31
C SER A 20 -9.87 -6.32 3.23
N ASP A 21 -9.58 -7.62 3.18
CA ASP A 21 -10.29 -8.62 2.40
C ASP A 21 -10.95 -9.66 3.33
N LYS A 22 -11.66 -10.66 2.76
CA LYS A 22 -12.38 -11.67 3.55
C LYS A 22 -11.41 -12.55 4.34
N GLY A 23 -11.05 -12.11 5.55
CA GLY A 23 -10.19 -12.83 6.49
C GLY A 23 -8.74 -12.37 6.54
N SER A 24 -8.34 -11.34 5.80
CA SER A 24 -6.98 -10.80 5.79
C SER A 24 -6.95 -9.27 5.82
N LEU A 25 -5.93 -8.74 6.49
CA LEU A 25 -5.58 -7.32 6.48
C LEU A 25 -4.22 -7.18 5.80
N GLY A 26 -4.15 -6.37 4.75
CA GLY A 26 -2.93 -6.08 4.02
C GLY A 26 -2.49 -4.64 4.23
N MET A 27 -1.17 -4.43 4.25
CA MET A 27 -0.55 -3.11 4.27
C MET A 27 0.68 -3.11 3.40
N VAL A 28 0.85 -2.04 2.62
CA VAL A 28 2.06 -1.77 1.85
C VAL A 28 2.57 -0.38 2.18
N ILE A 29 3.90 -0.27 2.26
CA ILE A 29 4.62 0.98 2.47
C ILE A 29 5.64 1.10 1.35
N LEU A 30 5.52 2.16 0.56
CA LEU A 30 6.41 2.44 -0.56
C LEU A 30 7.27 3.66 -0.21
N TYR A 31 8.59 3.48 -0.22
CA TYR A 31 9.54 4.57 -0.03
C TYR A 31 9.59 5.49 -1.25
N PHE A 32 9.78 6.79 -1.00
CA PHE A 32 9.90 7.83 -2.01
C PHE A 32 8.66 7.96 -2.91
N LYS A 33 7.48 7.73 -2.33
CA LYS A 33 6.19 7.78 -3.01
C LYS A 33 5.16 8.56 -2.19
N THR A 34 4.15 9.06 -2.87
CA THR A 34 2.91 9.59 -2.28
C THR A 34 1.87 8.48 -2.12
N GLY A 35 0.85 8.70 -1.30
CA GLY A 35 -0.33 7.85 -1.17
C GLY A 35 -1.08 7.67 -2.49
N ALA A 36 -1.13 8.70 -3.33
CA ALA A 36 -1.72 8.61 -4.67
C ALA A 36 -0.91 7.68 -5.59
N GLN A 37 0.42 7.78 -5.56
CA GLN A 37 1.29 6.86 -6.28
C GLN A 37 1.19 5.43 -5.73
N ALA A 38 1.11 5.27 -4.41
CA ALA A 38 0.90 3.96 -3.79
C ALA A 38 -0.45 3.35 -4.18
N ALA A 39 -1.52 4.13 -4.29
CA ALA A 39 -2.82 3.66 -4.76
C ALA A 39 -2.77 3.17 -6.21
N ALA A 40 -2.01 3.84 -7.08
CA ALA A 40 -1.83 3.43 -8.47
C ALA A 40 -1.08 2.09 -8.61
N GLU A 41 -0.08 1.85 -7.76
CA GLU A 41 0.73 0.62 -7.77
C GLU A 41 0.06 -0.52 -6.97
N LEU A 42 -0.91 -0.22 -6.11
CA LEU A 42 -1.54 -1.17 -5.20
C LEU A 42 -2.18 -2.37 -5.91
N VAL A 43 -2.82 -2.17 -7.06
CA VAL A 43 -3.53 -3.24 -7.78
C VAL A 43 -2.55 -4.34 -8.21
N GLU A 44 -1.39 -3.94 -8.73
CA GLU A 44 -0.33 -4.87 -9.13
C GLU A 44 0.26 -5.59 -7.92
N ILE A 45 0.61 -4.83 -6.87
CA ILE A 45 1.21 -5.39 -5.65
C ILE A 45 0.25 -6.38 -4.98
N ARG A 46 -1.03 -6.02 -4.85
CA ARG A 46 -2.06 -6.89 -4.27
C ARG A 46 -2.19 -8.20 -5.03
N GLY A 47 -2.20 -8.15 -6.37
CA GLY A 47 -2.27 -9.35 -7.20
C GLY A 47 -1.06 -10.28 -7.04
N GLN A 48 0.10 -9.77 -6.64
CA GLN A 48 1.28 -10.59 -6.31
C GLN A 48 1.22 -11.16 -4.89
N VAL A 49 0.65 -10.43 -3.93
CA VAL A 49 0.48 -10.88 -2.54
C VAL A 49 -0.55 -11.99 -2.44
N GLU A 50 -1.71 -11.85 -3.09
CA GLU A 50 -2.78 -12.87 -3.07
C GLU A 50 -2.35 -14.21 -3.72
N LYS A 51 -1.43 -14.20 -4.69
CA LYS A 51 -0.89 -15.42 -5.31
C LYS A 51 0.02 -16.24 -4.40
N LYS A 52 0.54 -15.63 -3.33
CA LYS A 52 1.50 -16.27 -2.41
C LYS A 52 0.85 -16.80 -1.13
N SER A 53 -0.49 -16.82 -1.06
CA SER A 53 -1.26 -17.30 0.09
C SER A 53 -2.04 -18.57 -0.21
#